data_AF-A0A4W5RTE6-F1
#
_entry.id   AF-A0A4W5RTE6-F1
#
_cell.length_a   1.000
_cell.length_b   1.000
_cell.length_c   1.000
_cell.angle_alpha   90.00
_cell.angle_beta   90.00
_cell.angle_gamma   90.00
#
_symmetry.space_group_name_H-M   'P 1'
#
loop_
_entity.id
_entity.type
_entity.pdbx_description
1 polymer ?
#
loop_
_entity_poly.entity_id
_entity_poly.type
_entity_poly.pdbx_seq_one_letter_code
_entity_poly.pdbx_strand_id
1 'polypeptide(L)'
;MPQEYTCLQEETEFLHHFLDSVTDSAETVTIEYLQQIARVRLCLGKAAHLLHSMLSGACESPKDVVEEFLRAVMNLCERSVNDWYRVYLIRNISRQQGVECVQRMLKETEYRWLLPEEIHQQNEDGGQMDQYLVYGEQYLAVREAVAKAVLEGTVEDIEKKCERCTAPPKRRTLYILLALFREVTSLYRAANTGLHPSPRKCQALEYFIQGSRYLDPRPVRDFAMALVHNRMGGLSVHNGRTGAEHVLIELAVHLAAVLLTGTEGLLTPLQQLGLTPNNMLRAFIPTMPEDMLAMAQRVLTQTGGLQALTWYSCPKGHPCAVGEVSTVLNVKFN
;
A
#
# COMPACT_ATOMS: atom_id res chain seq x y z
N MET A 1 -7.50 28.97 -6.92
CA MET A 1 -7.68 29.39 -5.52
C MET A 1 -9.02 30.08 -5.25
N PRO A 2 -9.43 31.22 -5.87
CA PRO A 2 -10.70 31.88 -5.49
C PRO A 2 -11.96 31.06 -5.80
N GLN A 3 -11.97 30.37 -6.94
CA GLN A 3 -13.13 29.60 -7.43
C GLN A 3 -13.45 28.36 -6.59
N GLU A 4 -12.45 27.75 -5.95
CA GLU A 4 -12.67 26.55 -5.14
C GLU A 4 -13.32 26.88 -3.79
N TYR A 5 -13.11 28.11 -3.27
CA TYR A 5 -13.73 28.56 -2.02
C TYR A 5 -15.21 28.90 -2.20
N THR A 6 -15.53 29.61 -3.27
CA THR A 6 -16.93 29.93 -3.61
C THR A 6 -17.73 28.64 -3.82
N CYS A 7 -17.13 27.65 -4.51
CA CYS A 7 -17.74 26.34 -4.68
C CYS A 7 -18.03 25.63 -3.35
N LEU A 8 -17.09 25.61 -2.39
CA LEU A 8 -17.33 24.97 -1.09
C LEU A 8 -18.46 25.66 -0.30
N GLN A 9 -18.52 26.99 -0.33
CA GLN A 9 -19.59 27.75 0.33
C GLN A 9 -20.96 27.44 -0.27
N GLU A 10 -21.07 27.41 -1.61
CA GLU A 10 -22.30 27.04 -2.30
C GLU A 10 -22.76 25.61 -1.96
N GLU A 11 -21.82 24.66 -1.87
CA GLU A 11 -22.13 23.29 -1.47
C GLU A 11 -22.53 23.21 0.02
N THR A 12 -21.94 24.01 0.90
CA THR A 12 -22.36 24.11 2.31
C THR A 12 -23.80 24.61 2.43
N GLU A 13 -24.17 25.68 1.74
CA GLU A 13 -25.55 26.19 1.73
C GLU A 13 -26.52 25.15 1.17
N PHE A 14 -26.14 24.47 0.08
CA PHE A 14 -26.92 23.39 -0.49
C PHE A 14 -27.17 22.25 0.51
N LEU A 15 -26.15 21.80 1.25
CA LEU A 15 -26.30 20.72 2.24
C LEU A 15 -27.28 21.08 3.36
N HIS A 16 -27.26 22.33 3.83
CA HIS A 16 -28.22 22.82 4.82
C HIS A 16 -29.65 22.77 4.27
N HIS A 17 -29.88 23.33 3.07
CA HIS A 17 -31.18 23.30 2.43
C HIS A 17 -31.68 21.89 2.12
N PHE A 18 -30.78 21.01 1.68
CA PHE A 18 -31.11 19.61 1.40
C PHE A 18 -31.58 18.89 2.67
N LEU A 19 -30.87 19.06 3.80
CA LEU A 19 -31.24 18.46 5.07
C LEU A 19 -32.63 18.88 5.55
N ASP A 20 -32.98 20.17 5.41
CA ASP A 20 -34.30 20.69 5.78
C ASP A 20 -35.42 20.17 4.86
N SER A 21 -35.11 19.81 3.61
CA SER A 21 -36.08 19.32 2.62
C SER A 21 -36.35 17.81 2.69
N VAL A 22 -35.41 17.03 3.22
CA VAL A 22 -35.43 15.54 3.17
C VAL A 22 -36.16 14.92 4.36
N THR A 23 -36.62 15.72 5.31
CA THR A 23 -37.45 15.24 6.43
C THR A 23 -38.84 14.76 6.02
N ASP A 24 -39.26 15.04 4.78
CA ASP A 24 -40.52 14.55 4.22
C ASP A 24 -40.29 13.33 3.33
N SER A 25 -40.98 12.23 3.64
CA SER A 25 -40.96 10.98 2.88
C SER A 25 -41.43 11.23 1.43
N ALA A 26 -40.49 11.36 0.49
CA ALA A 26 -40.81 11.43 -0.92
C ALA A 26 -41.31 10.06 -1.41
N GLU A 27 -42.64 9.89 -1.51
CA GLU A 27 -43.29 8.69 -2.06
C GLU A 27 -42.97 8.46 -3.55
N THR A 28 -42.40 9.45 -4.24
CA THR A 28 -42.03 9.36 -5.66
C THR A 28 -40.63 9.92 -5.94
N VAL A 29 -39.81 9.15 -6.69
CA VAL A 29 -38.45 9.55 -7.09
C VAL A 29 -38.53 10.42 -8.34
N THR A 30 -38.18 11.70 -8.23
CA THR A 30 -38.10 12.65 -9.35
C THR A 30 -36.68 12.82 -9.88
N ILE A 31 -36.53 13.43 -11.07
CA ILE A 31 -35.21 13.73 -11.66
C ILE A 31 -34.47 14.74 -10.78
N GLU A 32 -35.18 15.74 -10.24
CA GLU A 32 -34.65 16.77 -9.36
C GLU A 32 -34.08 16.14 -8.09
N TYR A 33 -34.80 15.18 -7.50
CA TYR A 33 -34.32 14.44 -6.33
C TYR A 33 -33.06 13.63 -6.65
N LEU A 34 -33.00 12.94 -7.80
CA LEU A 34 -31.80 12.22 -8.23
C LEU A 34 -30.60 13.17 -8.44
N GLN A 35 -30.83 14.38 -8.97
CA GLN A 35 -29.80 15.40 -9.13
C GLN A 35 -29.29 15.91 -7.78
N GLN A 36 -30.17 16.14 -6.80
CA GLN A 36 -29.80 16.50 -5.44
C GLN A 36 -28.96 15.40 -4.79
N ILE A 37 -29.38 14.13 -4.91
CA ILE A 37 -28.61 12.98 -4.41
C ILE A 37 -27.24 12.88 -5.07
N ALA A 38 -27.13 13.14 -6.38
CA ALA A 38 -25.86 13.17 -7.08
C ALA A 38 -24.94 14.28 -6.53
N ARG A 39 -25.49 15.47 -6.26
CA ARG A 39 -24.77 16.59 -5.65
C ARG A 39 -24.30 16.28 -4.22
N VAL A 40 -25.16 15.64 -3.41
CA VAL A 40 -24.77 15.13 -2.08
C VAL A 40 -23.61 14.14 -2.18
N ARG A 41 -23.64 13.21 -3.12
CA ARG A 41 -22.53 12.24 -3.32
C ARG A 41 -21.22 12.93 -3.70
N LEU A 42 -21.27 14.01 -4.48
CA LEU A 42 -20.10 14.83 -4.77
C LEU A 42 -19.58 15.52 -3.50
N CYS A 43 -20.46 16.11 -2.69
CA CYS A 43 -20.11 16.71 -1.41
C CYS A 43 -19.42 15.69 -0.48
N LEU A 44 -20.01 14.50 -0.31
CA LEU A 44 -19.44 13.43 0.50
C LEU A 44 -18.09 12.95 -0.06
N GLY A 45 -17.92 12.93 -1.38
CA GLY A 45 -16.64 12.62 -2.00
C GLY A 45 -15.55 13.65 -1.74
N LYS A 46 -15.91 14.94 -1.74
CA LYS A 46 -15.00 16.02 -1.37
C LYS A 46 -14.69 16.01 0.12
N ALA A 47 -15.68 15.74 0.96
CA ALA A 47 -15.52 15.60 2.41
C ALA A 47 -14.52 14.50 2.76
N ALA A 48 -14.59 13.33 2.09
CA ALA A 48 -13.62 12.24 2.28
C ALA A 48 -12.16 12.69 2.07
N HIS A 49 -11.91 13.49 1.03
CA HIS A 49 -10.58 14.04 0.75
C HIS A 49 -10.15 15.07 1.81
N LEU A 50 -11.07 15.97 2.20
CA LEU A 50 -10.78 17.02 3.19
C LEU A 50 -10.51 16.44 4.58
N LEU A 51 -11.28 15.43 5.02
CA LEU A 51 -11.06 14.73 6.28
C LEU A 51 -9.64 14.15 6.37
N HIS A 52 -9.18 13.48 5.31
CA HIS A 52 -7.82 12.96 5.25
C HIS A 52 -6.75 14.05 5.23
N SER A 53 -7.00 15.16 4.52
CA SER A 53 -6.09 16.30 4.44
C SER A 53 -5.91 16.97 5.80
N MET A 54 -7.00 17.06 6.59
CA MET A 54 -6.99 17.57 7.96
C MET A 54 -6.19 16.65 8.89
N LEU A 55 -6.45 15.33 8.85
CA LEU A 55 -5.70 14.32 9.61
C LEU A 55 -4.19 14.35 9.33
N SER A 56 -3.82 14.61 8.07
CA SER A 56 -2.42 14.61 7.64
C SER A 56 -1.73 15.96 7.84
N GLY A 57 -2.45 16.99 8.30
CA GLY A 57 -1.92 18.35 8.46
C GLY A 57 -1.58 19.07 7.14
N ALA A 58 -2.03 18.55 6.00
CA ALA A 58 -1.67 19.00 4.65
C ALA A 58 -2.76 19.86 3.98
N CYS A 59 -3.68 20.43 4.76
CA CYS A 59 -4.78 21.22 4.22
C CYS A 59 -4.29 22.60 3.75
N GLU A 60 -4.26 22.80 2.43
CA GLU A 60 -3.90 24.10 1.79
C GLU A 60 -5.06 25.10 1.79
N SER A 61 -6.28 24.64 2.08
CA SER A 61 -7.50 25.47 2.10
C SER A 61 -7.66 26.24 3.43
N PRO A 62 -8.35 27.41 3.42
CA PRO A 62 -8.73 28.12 4.64
C PRO A 62 -9.48 27.20 5.59
N LYS A 63 -8.94 27.02 6.80
CA LYS A 63 -9.49 26.09 7.79
C LYS A 63 -10.96 26.37 8.08
N ASP A 64 -11.32 27.63 8.25
CA ASP A 64 -12.69 28.03 8.60
C ASP A 64 -13.74 27.57 7.57
N VAL A 65 -13.45 27.73 6.27
CA VAL A 65 -14.38 27.32 5.19
C VAL A 65 -14.50 25.80 5.10
N VAL A 66 -13.37 25.09 5.27
CA VAL A 66 -13.35 23.63 5.28
C VAL A 66 -14.09 23.07 6.49
N GLU A 67 -13.87 23.66 7.67
CA GLU A 67 -14.54 23.27 8.92
C GLU A 67 -16.06 23.48 8.83
N GLU A 68 -16.51 24.60 8.26
CA GLU A 68 -17.95 24.85 8.06
C GLU A 68 -18.58 23.85 7.09
N PHE A 69 -17.90 23.53 5.97
CA PHE A 69 -18.35 22.50 5.04
C PHE A 69 -18.41 21.10 5.69
N LEU A 70 -17.36 20.72 6.43
CA LEU A 70 -17.34 19.43 7.14
C LEU A 70 -18.41 19.37 8.24
N ARG A 71 -18.71 20.50 8.90
CA ARG A 71 -19.81 20.62 9.86
C ARG A 71 -21.17 20.41 9.18
N ALA A 72 -21.40 20.96 8.00
CA ALA A 72 -22.62 20.71 7.23
C ALA A 72 -22.76 19.23 6.82
N VAL A 73 -21.66 18.58 6.42
CA VAL A 73 -21.62 17.14 6.12
C VAL A 73 -21.90 16.29 7.36
N MET A 74 -21.30 16.64 8.49
CA MET A 74 -21.55 15.98 9.78
C MET A 74 -23.02 16.12 10.17
N ASN A 75 -23.59 17.33 10.08
CA ASN A 75 -25.00 17.58 10.33
C ASN A 75 -25.92 16.73 9.42
N LEU A 76 -25.58 16.61 8.13
CA LEU A 76 -26.31 15.72 7.21
C LEU A 76 -26.27 14.27 7.72
N CYS A 77 -25.10 13.78 8.08
CA CYS A 77 -24.93 12.41 8.57
C CYS A 77 -25.64 12.16 9.91
N GLU A 78 -25.61 13.13 10.84
CA GLU A 78 -26.19 12.99 12.18
C GLU A 78 -27.69 13.20 12.24
N ARG A 79 -28.20 14.21 11.52
CA ARG A 79 -29.60 14.62 11.61
C ARG A 79 -30.49 13.90 10.61
N SER A 80 -29.92 13.34 9.53
CA SER A 80 -30.72 12.53 8.62
C SER A 80 -31.03 11.16 9.23
N VAL A 81 -32.22 10.64 8.97
CA VAL A 81 -32.60 9.26 9.33
C VAL A 81 -31.90 8.24 8.42
N ASN A 82 -31.13 8.70 7.43
CA ASN A 82 -30.57 7.87 6.37
C ASN A 82 -29.07 7.59 6.56
N ASP A 83 -28.77 6.45 7.20
CA ASP A 83 -27.40 6.00 7.42
C ASP A 83 -26.61 5.73 6.13
N TRP A 84 -27.25 5.66 4.96
CA TRP A 84 -26.53 5.46 3.70
C TRP A 84 -25.56 6.59 3.37
N TYR A 85 -25.75 7.81 3.90
CA TYR A 85 -24.78 8.91 3.72
C TYR A 85 -23.48 8.63 4.49
N ARG A 86 -23.58 8.18 5.75
CA ARG A 86 -22.41 7.73 6.52
C ARG A 86 -21.71 6.57 5.85
N VAL A 87 -22.46 5.53 5.44
CA VAL A 87 -21.93 4.36 4.72
C VAL A 87 -21.22 4.77 3.43
N TYR A 88 -21.82 5.69 2.65
CA TYR A 88 -21.22 6.19 1.43
C TYR A 88 -19.92 6.95 1.71
N LEU A 89 -19.90 7.81 2.72
CA LEU A 89 -18.73 8.57 3.13
C LEU A 89 -17.58 7.65 3.56
N ILE A 90 -17.85 6.68 4.44
CA ILE A 90 -16.86 5.66 4.87
C ILE A 90 -16.30 4.90 3.67
N ARG A 91 -17.17 4.45 2.75
CA ARG A 91 -16.72 3.75 1.53
C ARG A 91 -15.84 4.64 0.66
N ASN A 92 -16.13 5.93 0.59
CA ASN A 92 -15.34 6.86 -0.21
C ASN A 92 -13.99 7.16 0.44
N ILE A 93 -13.93 7.30 1.77
CA ILE A 93 -12.67 7.41 2.53
C ILE A 93 -11.82 6.15 2.29
N SER A 94 -12.40 4.96 2.48
CA SER A 94 -11.71 3.69 2.25
C SER A 94 -11.22 3.53 0.81
N ARG A 95 -12.00 3.99 -0.17
CA ARG A 95 -11.62 3.92 -1.59
C ARG A 95 -10.46 4.86 -1.92
N GLN A 96 -10.43 6.04 -1.33
CA GLN A 96 -9.41 7.06 -1.61
C GLN A 96 -8.12 6.84 -0.80
N GLN A 97 -8.24 6.39 0.45
CA GLN A 97 -7.16 6.42 1.45
C GLN A 97 -6.91 5.06 2.13
N GLY A 98 -7.67 4.02 1.78
CA GLY A 98 -7.59 2.70 2.39
C GLY A 98 -8.38 2.57 3.69
N VAL A 99 -8.67 1.32 4.06
CA VAL A 99 -9.45 0.97 5.27
C VAL A 99 -8.73 1.37 6.56
N GLU A 100 -7.39 1.38 6.54
CA GLU A 100 -6.54 1.78 7.66
C GLU A 100 -6.77 3.24 8.08
N CYS A 101 -7.11 4.12 7.11
CA CYS A 101 -7.46 5.51 7.41
C CYS A 101 -8.75 5.57 8.24
N VAL A 102 -9.76 4.78 7.89
CA VAL A 102 -11.02 4.68 8.66
C VAL A 102 -10.77 4.08 10.04
N GLN A 103 -9.92 3.05 10.15
CA GLN A 103 -9.53 2.47 11.44
C GLN A 103 -8.78 3.45 12.35
N ARG A 104 -8.00 4.38 11.78
CA ARG A 104 -7.37 5.45 12.55
C ARG A 104 -8.41 6.44 13.06
N MET A 105 -9.31 6.89 12.19
CA MET A 105 -10.41 7.79 12.55
C MET A 105 -11.28 7.20 13.66
N LEU A 106 -11.51 5.89 13.63
CA LEU A 106 -12.23 5.15 14.69
C LEU A 106 -11.64 5.30 16.10
N LYS A 107 -10.33 5.54 16.21
CA LYS A 107 -9.63 5.68 17.51
C LYS A 107 -9.74 7.10 18.06
N GLU A 108 -10.08 8.07 17.22
CA GLU A 108 -10.13 9.48 17.58
C GLU A 108 -11.58 9.87 17.89
N THR A 109 -11.78 10.50 19.06
CA THR A 109 -13.12 10.88 19.53
C THR A 109 -13.83 11.85 18.60
N GLU A 110 -13.08 12.64 17.82
CA GLU A 110 -13.59 13.65 16.91
C GLU A 110 -14.32 13.06 15.69
N TYR A 111 -14.09 11.79 15.35
CA TYR A 111 -14.71 11.13 14.19
C TYR A 111 -15.78 10.10 14.55
N ARG A 112 -16.23 10.06 15.82
CA ARG A 112 -17.27 9.12 16.26
C ARG A 112 -18.59 9.25 15.50
N TRP A 113 -18.91 10.44 15.01
CA TRP A 113 -20.12 10.70 14.21
C TRP A 113 -20.16 9.94 12.88
N LEU A 114 -19.00 9.48 12.38
CA LEU A 114 -18.86 8.82 11.08
C LEU A 114 -19.46 7.42 11.09
N LEU A 115 -19.48 6.74 12.23
CA LEU A 115 -19.85 5.33 12.34
C LEU A 115 -21.03 5.12 13.31
N PRO A 116 -21.89 4.14 13.06
CA PRO A 116 -22.92 3.72 14.03
C PRO A 116 -22.30 3.31 15.38
N GLU A 117 -23.04 3.50 16.47
CA GLU A 117 -22.57 3.20 17.83
C GLU A 117 -22.14 1.73 18.02
N GLU A 118 -22.71 0.82 17.23
CA GLU A 118 -22.44 -0.63 17.28
C GLU A 118 -20.99 -0.97 16.87
N ILE A 119 -20.37 -0.15 16.02
CA ILE A 119 -19.01 -0.41 15.50
C ILE A 119 -17.94 0.08 16.49
N HIS A 120 -18.27 1.04 17.36
CA HIS A 120 -17.36 1.56 18.37
C HIS A 120 -17.01 0.53 19.46
N GLN A 121 -17.82 -0.53 19.59
CA GLN A 121 -17.62 -1.59 20.59
C GLN A 121 -16.71 -2.73 20.07
N GLN A 122 -16.32 -2.70 18.79
CA GLN A 122 -15.46 -3.74 18.19
C GLN A 122 -13.98 -3.35 18.33
N ASN A 123 -13.26 -4.09 19.18
CA ASN A 123 -11.81 -4.20 19.39
C ASN A 123 -10.88 -3.04 18.93
N GLU A 124 -10.09 -2.52 19.88
CA GLU A 124 -9.02 -1.52 19.67
C GLU A 124 -7.94 -1.91 18.65
N ASP A 125 -7.81 -3.22 18.38
CA ASP A 125 -6.88 -3.78 17.40
C ASP A 125 -7.65 -4.18 16.14
N GLY A 126 -8.11 -3.17 15.39
CA GLY A 126 -8.71 -3.36 14.08
C GLY A 126 -7.78 -4.19 13.21
N GLY A 127 -8.09 -5.48 13.05
CA GLY A 127 -7.23 -6.44 12.38
C GLY A 127 -6.80 -5.93 11.02
N GLN A 128 -5.51 -6.05 10.72
CA GLN A 128 -4.98 -5.65 9.43
C GLN A 128 -5.56 -6.57 8.33
N MET A 129 -5.72 -6.05 7.12
CA MET A 129 -6.01 -6.91 5.96
C MET A 129 -4.81 -7.81 5.65
N ASP A 130 -5.03 -9.10 5.48
CA ASP A 130 -3.98 -10.03 5.07
C ASP A 130 -3.88 -10.07 3.55
N GLN A 131 -2.92 -9.31 3.00
CA GLN A 131 -2.72 -9.21 1.56
C GLN A 131 -2.19 -10.53 0.95
N TYR A 132 -1.60 -11.41 1.75
CA TYR A 132 -1.07 -12.69 1.29
C TYR A 132 -2.18 -13.72 1.03
N LEU A 133 -3.44 -13.42 1.37
CA LEU A 133 -4.59 -14.23 0.96
C LEU A 133 -4.73 -14.36 -0.57
N VAL A 134 -4.00 -13.57 -1.35
CA VAL A 134 -3.82 -13.79 -2.80
C VAL A 134 -3.34 -15.21 -3.14
N TYR A 135 -2.65 -15.89 -2.23
CA TYR A 135 -2.20 -17.28 -2.38
C TYR A 135 -3.29 -18.32 -2.06
N GLY A 136 -4.46 -17.87 -1.59
CA GLY A 136 -5.65 -18.69 -1.36
C GLY A 136 -5.57 -19.64 -0.17
N GLU A 137 -6.48 -20.62 -0.18
CA GLU A 137 -6.73 -21.57 0.91
C GLU A 137 -5.49 -22.33 1.40
N GLN A 138 -4.53 -22.60 0.49
CA GLN A 138 -3.32 -23.32 0.86
C GLN A 138 -2.39 -22.49 1.76
N TYR A 139 -2.25 -21.20 1.49
CA TYR A 139 -1.54 -20.28 2.36
C TYR A 139 -2.31 -20.08 3.66
N LEU A 140 -3.63 -19.85 3.57
CA LEU A 140 -4.48 -19.68 4.74
C LEU A 140 -4.34 -20.85 5.74
N ALA A 141 -4.36 -22.09 5.25
CA ALA A 141 -4.22 -23.27 6.10
C ALA A 141 -2.85 -23.36 6.81
N VAL A 142 -1.78 -22.84 6.20
CA VAL A 142 -0.44 -22.77 6.83
C VAL A 142 -0.41 -21.61 7.83
N ARG A 143 -0.96 -20.45 7.46
CA ARG A 143 -1.08 -19.29 8.33
C ARG A 143 -1.84 -19.60 9.62
N GLU A 144 -2.98 -20.28 9.53
CA GLU A 144 -3.75 -20.71 10.70
C GLU A 144 -2.95 -21.63 11.63
N ALA A 145 -2.12 -22.51 11.07
CA ALA A 145 -1.25 -23.37 11.87
C ALA A 145 -0.15 -22.58 12.59
N VAL A 146 0.43 -21.58 11.93
CA VAL A 146 1.40 -20.67 12.56
C VAL A 146 0.72 -19.83 13.64
N ALA A 147 -0.48 -19.30 13.39
CA ALA A 147 -1.27 -18.56 14.38
C ALA A 147 -1.53 -19.41 15.63
N LYS A 148 -1.96 -20.67 15.42
CA LYS A 148 -2.14 -21.64 16.50
C LYS A 148 -0.84 -21.91 17.26
N ALA A 149 0.28 -22.08 16.55
CA ALA A 149 1.58 -22.27 17.17
C ALA A 149 2.02 -21.07 18.02
N VAL A 150 1.73 -19.85 17.57
CA VAL A 150 1.99 -18.62 18.32
C VAL A 150 1.10 -18.54 19.56
N LEU A 151 -0.14 -19.03 19.51
CA LEU A 151 -1.04 -19.02 20.66
C LEU A 151 -0.68 -20.10 21.69
N GLU A 152 -0.55 -21.35 21.24
CA GLU A 152 -0.45 -22.56 22.07
C GLU A 152 1.01 -22.99 22.36
N GLY A 153 1.98 -22.55 21.55
CA GLY A 153 3.39 -22.93 21.66
C GLY A 153 3.74 -24.28 21.03
N THR A 154 2.85 -24.87 20.23
CA THR A 154 2.98 -26.18 19.57
C THR A 154 3.15 -25.99 18.06
N VAL A 155 4.19 -26.58 17.47
CA VAL A 155 4.58 -26.34 16.06
C VAL A 155 4.25 -27.51 15.13
N GLU A 156 3.78 -28.63 15.67
CA GLU A 156 3.53 -29.88 14.95
C GLU A 156 2.47 -29.72 13.86
N ASP A 157 1.48 -28.85 14.09
CA ASP A 157 0.41 -28.59 13.13
C ASP A 157 0.92 -27.88 11.85
N ILE A 158 2.02 -27.12 11.95
CA ILE A 158 2.61 -26.43 10.78
C ILE A 158 3.12 -27.48 9.78
N GLU A 159 3.89 -28.47 10.25
CA GLU A 159 4.40 -29.53 9.39
C GLU A 159 3.29 -30.35 8.77
N LYS A 160 2.30 -30.75 9.57
CA LYS A 160 1.14 -31.52 9.13
C LYS A 160 0.34 -30.80 8.04
N LYS A 161 0.15 -29.48 8.16
CA LYS A 161 -0.51 -28.68 7.12
C LYS A 161 0.35 -28.55 5.87
N CYS A 162 1.66 -28.39 6.01
CA CYS A 162 2.59 -28.37 4.89
C CYS A 162 2.65 -29.72 4.15
N GLU A 163 2.51 -30.84 4.85
CA GLU A 163 2.47 -32.17 4.25
C GLU A 163 1.23 -32.40 3.40
N ARG A 164 0.07 -31.97 3.90
CA ARG A 164 -1.23 -32.07 3.22
C ARG A 164 -1.38 -31.04 2.09
N CYS A 165 -0.56 -29.99 2.08
CA CYS A 165 -0.60 -28.96 1.06
C CYS A 165 -0.20 -29.56 -0.30
N THR A 166 -1.02 -29.36 -1.34
CA THR A 166 -0.73 -29.85 -2.70
C THR A 166 0.20 -28.91 -3.48
N ALA A 167 0.59 -27.76 -2.91
CA ALA A 167 1.49 -26.81 -3.55
C ALA A 167 2.89 -27.42 -3.79
N PRO A 168 3.63 -26.94 -4.80
CA PRO A 168 5.05 -27.28 -4.97
C PRO A 168 5.88 -26.94 -3.73
N PRO A 169 7.00 -27.67 -3.47
CA PRO A 169 7.81 -27.47 -2.26
C PRO A 169 8.21 -26.01 -1.98
N LYS A 170 8.66 -25.29 -3.02
CA LYS A 170 9.04 -23.87 -2.91
C LYS A 170 7.88 -22.95 -2.53
N ARG A 171 6.67 -23.24 -2.98
CA ARG A 171 5.48 -22.49 -2.55
C ARG A 171 5.14 -22.76 -1.09
N ARG A 172 5.36 -23.97 -0.58
CA ARG A 172 5.19 -24.26 0.85
C ARG A 172 6.19 -23.46 1.69
N THR A 173 7.46 -23.41 1.26
CA THR A 173 8.48 -22.55 1.85
C THR A 173 8.03 -21.08 1.88
N LEU A 174 7.52 -20.57 0.75
CA LEU A 174 6.97 -19.22 0.64
C LEU A 174 5.84 -18.99 1.66
N TYR A 175 4.86 -19.91 1.73
CA TYR A 175 3.74 -19.78 2.66
C TYR A 175 4.19 -19.75 4.12
N ILE A 176 5.18 -20.56 4.50
CA ILE A 176 5.74 -20.54 5.85
C ILE A 176 6.37 -19.17 6.15
N LEU A 177 7.18 -18.63 5.24
CA LEU A 177 7.82 -17.32 5.43
C LEU A 177 6.77 -16.19 5.58
N LEU A 178 5.76 -16.17 4.71
CA LEU A 178 4.69 -15.18 4.75
C LEU A 178 3.84 -15.31 6.03
N ALA A 179 3.54 -16.55 6.45
CA ALA A 179 2.81 -16.83 7.68
C ALA A 179 3.59 -16.42 8.93
N LEU A 180 4.90 -16.69 8.98
CA LEU A 180 5.78 -16.23 10.07
C LEU A 180 5.79 -14.71 10.17
N PHE A 181 5.92 -14.01 9.05
CA PHE A 181 5.79 -12.56 9.06
C PHE A 181 4.43 -12.12 9.63
N ARG A 182 3.36 -12.71 9.09
CA ARG A 182 1.98 -12.29 9.38
C ARG A 182 1.57 -12.51 10.82
N GLU A 183 1.92 -13.67 11.40
CA GLU A 183 1.45 -14.10 12.72
C GLU A 183 2.48 -13.83 13.83
N VAL A 184 3.74 -13.53 13.48
CA VAL A 184 4.81 -13.27 14.47
C VAL A 184 5.33 -11.85 14.34
N THR A 185 5.85 -11.48 13.17
CA THR A 185 6.51 -10.20 12.97
C THR A 185 5.53 -9.02 13.02
N SER A 186 4.32 -9.17 12.48
CA SER A 186 3.30 -8.11 12.52
C SER A 186 2.81 -7.77 13.93
N LEU A 187 2.92 -8.69 14.90
CA LEU A 187 2.55 -8.43 16.30
C LEU A 187 3.38 -7.32 16.95
N TYR A 188 4.60 -7.09 16.47
CA TYR A 188 5.45 -5.99 16.95
C TYR A 188 4.96 -4.59 16.53
N ARG A 189 3.92 -4.50 15.70
CA ARG A 189 3.19 -3.24 15.44
C ARG A 189 2.36 -2.80 16.65
N ALA A 190 1.87 -3.74 17.46
CA ALA A 190 1.01 -3.42 18.58
C ALA A 190 1.75 -2.55 19.61
N ALA A 191 1.07 -1.50 20.10
CA ALA A 191 1.58 -0.65 21.19
C ALA A 191 1.71 -1.46 22.49
N ASN A 192 0.79 -2.40 22.70
CA ASN A 192 0.80 -3.30 23.83
C ASN A 192 1.89 -4.37 23.65
N THR A 193 3.00 -4.21 24.38
CA THR A 193 4.13 -5.15 24.37
C THR A 193 3.74 -6.54 24.90
N GLY A 194 2.63 -6.67 25.63
CA GLY A 194 2.10 -7.97 26.06
C GLY A 194 1.59 -8.83 24.91
N LEU A 195 1.27 -8.22 23.76
CA LEU A 195 0.91 -8.95 22.53
C LEU A 195 2.13 -9.41 21.73
N HIS A 196 3.34 -8.94 22.07
CA HIS A 196 4.55 -9.36 21.36
C HIS A 196 4.85 -10.84 21.66
N PRO A 197 5.40 -11.59 20.69
CA PRO A 197 5.77 -12.98 20.88
C PRO A 197 6.69 -13.16 22.10
N SER A 198 6.28 -14.03 23.04
CA SER A 198 7.13 -14.31 24.20
C SER A 198 8.39 -15.09 23.79
N PRO A 199 9.49 -15.01 24.56
CA PRO A 199 10.72 -15.75 24.25
C PRO A 199 10.50 -17.27 24.11
N ARG A 200 9.63 -17.85 24.94
CA ARG A 200 9.28 -19.28 24.88
C ARG A 200 8.58 -19.65 23.56
N LYS A 201 7.69 -18.78 23.07
CA LYS A 201 7.00 -18.97 21.79
C LYS A 201 7.96 -18.82 20.61
N CYS A 202 8.88 -17.86 20.66
CA CYS A 202 9.96 -17.72 19.68
C CYS A 202 10.83 -18.99 19.64
N GLN A 203 11.21 -19.53 20.79
CA GLN A 203 12.04 -20.74 20.88
C GLN A 203 11.38 -21.97 20.24
N ALA A 204 10.06 -22.13 20.37
CA ALA A 204 9.33 -23.21 19.70
C ALA A 204 9.39 -23.08 18.17
N LEU A 205 9.21 -21.86 17.65
CA LEU A 205 9.34 -21.56 16.23
C LEU A 205 10.79 -21.71 15.74
N GLU A 206 11.78 -21.37 16.56
CA GLU A 206 13.20 -21.61 16.28
C GLU A 206 13.51 -23.09 16.09
N TYR A 207 13.00 -23.93 17.01
CA TYR A 207 13.15 -25.37 16.90
C TYR A 207 12.55 -25.91 15.59
N PHE A 208 11.33 -25.46 15.25
CA PHE A 208 10.71 -25.78 13.96
C PHE A 208 11.57 -25.32 12.77
N ILE A 209 12.06 -24.06 12.77
CA ILE A 209 12.86 -23.51 11.67
C ILE A 209 14.15 -24.31 11.44
N GLN A 210 14.77 -24.78 12.52
CA GLN A 210 16.00 -25.57 12.45
C GLN A 210 15.75 -27.00 11.94
N GLY A 211 14.64 -27.63 12.33
CA GLY A 211 14.28 -29.01 11.97
C GLY A 211 13.49 -29.16 10.67
N SER A 212 12.93 -28.08 10.14
CA SER A 212 12.01 -28.15 9.00
C SER A 212 12.71 -28.37 7.66
N ARG A 213 12.36 -29.48 6.99
CA ARG A 213 12.79 -29.78 5.61
C ARG A 213 12.34 -28.76 4.57
N TYR A 214 11.35 -27.93 4.89
CA TYR A 214 10.85 -26.89 3.97
C TYR A 214 11.73 -25.63 4.01
N LEU A 215 12.58 -25.47 5.03
CA LEU A 215 13.44 -24.31 5.28
C LEU A 215 14.93 -24.68 5.24
N ASP A 216 15.29 -25.77 4.55
CA ASP A 216 16.65 -26.30 4.50
C ASP A 216 17.72 -25.32 3.98
N PRO A 217 17.48 -24.52 2.92
CA PRO A 217 18.48 -23.58 2.43
C PRO A 217 18.85 -22.54 3.49
N ARG A 218 20.15 -22.35 3.78
CA ARG A 218 20.62 -21.40 4.81
C ARG A 218 20.01 -19.99 4.67
N PRO A 219 20.00 -19.35 3.49
CA PRO A 219 19.42 -18.00 3.35
C PRO A 219 17.92 -17.94 3.71
N VAL A 220 17.18 -19.02 3.44
CA VAL A 220 15.76 -19.14 3.80
C VAL A 220 15.61 -19.26 5.32
N ARG A 221 16.44 -20.09 5.96
CA ARG A 221 16.44 -20.30 7.41
C ARG A 221 16.81 -19.03 8.17
N ASP A 222 17.85 -18.33 7.71
CA ASP A 222 18.32 -17.08 8.30
C ASP A 222 17.23 -16.01 8.19
N PHE A 223 16.53 -15.93 7.05
CA PHE A 223 15.41 -15.02 6.88
C PHE A 223 14.21 -15.38 7.77
N ALA A 224 13.83 -16.66 7.86
CA ALA A 224 12.79 -17.11 8.79
C ALA A 224 13.14 -16.75 10.25
N MET A 225 14.41 -16.86 10.63
CA MET A 225 14.89 -16.50 11.95
C MET A 225 14.81 -14.99 12.22
N ALA A 226 15.20 -14.19 11.22
CA ALA A 226 15.07 -12.74 11.27
C ALA A 226 13.60 -12.30 11.42
N LEU A 227 12.65 -13.00 10.78
CA LEU A 227 11.22 -12.74 10.93
C LEU A 227 10.73 -12.99 12.36
N VAL A 228 11.03 -14.16 12.94
CA VAL A 228 10.59 -14.53 14.29
C VAL A 228 11.08 -13.53 15.34
N HIS A 229 12.34 -13.11 15.24
CA HIS A 229 12.93 -12.16 16.17
C HIS A 229 12.74 -10.70 15.79
N ASN A 230 12.05 -10.42 14.68
CA ASN A 230 11.91 -9.07 14.15
C ASN A 230 13.27 -8.33 13.98
N ARG A 231 14.28 -9.05 13.48
CA ARG A 231 15.67 -8.58 13.26
C ARG A 231 15.98 -8.42 11.78
N MET A 232 15.20 -7.59 11.10
CA MET A 232 15.36 -7.30 9.67
C MET A 232 16.00 -5.92 9.40
N GLY A 233 16.69 -5.36 10.41
CA GLY A 233 17.32 -4.05 10.31
C GLY A 233 16.31 -2.94 10.04
N GLY A 234 16.52 -2.15 8.98
CA GLY A 234 15.61 -1.08 8.57
C GLY A 234 14.19 -1.54 8.22
N LEU A 235 13.95 -2.84 8.05
CA LEU A 235 12.63 -3.42 7.79
C LEU A 235 11.93 -3.98 9.03
N SER A 236 12.54 -3.90 10.22
CA SER A 236 11.93 -4.40 11.45
C SER A 236 10.62 -3.65 11.79
N VAL A 237 9.58 -4.39 12.13
CA VAL A 237 8.24 -3.87 12.39
C VAL A 237 8.18 -3.25 13.78
N HIS A 238 7.77 -1.99 13.88
CA HIS A 238 7.61 -1.27 15.14
C HIS A 238 6.34 -0.43 15.10
N ASN A 239 5.76 -0.13 16.26
CA ASN A 239 4.55 0.69 16.38
C ASN A 239 4.69 2.10 15.77
N GLY A 240 5.86 2.74 15.92
CA GLY A 240 6.07 4.13 15.48
C GLY A 240 6.14 4.36 13.97
N ARG A 241 5.89 3.34 13.15
CA ARG A 241 5.88 3.47 11.69
C ARG A 241 4.50 3.86 11.18
N THR A 242 4.48 4.60 10.08
CA THR A 242 3.27 4.95 9.36
C THR A 242 2.64 3.72 8.67
N GLY A 243 1.36 3.79 8.33
CA GLY A 243 0.69 2.74 7.56
C GLY A 243 1.37 2.46 6.21
N ALA A 244 1.82 3.50 5.52
CA ALA A 244 2.55 3.37 4.26
C ALA A 244 3.88 2.62 4.41
N GLU A 245 4.66 2.95 5.46
CA GLU A 245 5.90 2.23 5.75
C GLU A 245 5.64 0.75 6.07
N HIS A 246 4.56 0.46 6.79
CA HIS A 246 4.15 -0.90 7.05
C HIS A 246 3.78 -1.68 5.78
N VAL A 247 3.05 -1.07 4.85
CA VAL A 247 2.77 -1.68 3.54
C VAL A 247 4.06 -1.92 2.75
N LEU A 248 5.01 -0.98 2.77
CA LEU A 248 6.31 -1.17 2.13
C LEU A 248 7.11 -2.33 2.75
N ILE A 249 7.07 -2.50 4.07
CA ILE A 249 7.69 -3.66 4.73
C ILE A 249 7.04 -4.97 4.27
N GLU A 250 5.70 -5.01 4.17
CA GLU A 250 4.99 -6.20 3.68
C GLU A 250 5.40 -6.56 2.26
N LEU A 251 5.42 -5.56 1.36
CA LEU A 251 5.87 -5.77 -0.01
C LEU A 251 7.34 -6.20 -0.07
N ALA A 252 8.21 -5.63 0.77
CA ALA A 252 9.62 -6.00 0.84
C ALA A 252 9.82 -7.43 1.37
N VAL A 253 9.08 -7.84 2.40
CA VAL A 253 9.12 -9.20 2.96
C VAL A 253 8.58 -10.20 1.94
N HIS A 254 7.48 -9.86 1.26
CA HIS A 254 6.95 -10.67 0.17
C HIS A 254 7.98 -10.83 -0.96
N LEU A 255 8.60 -9.73 -1.41
CA LEU A 255 9.65 -9.76 -2.41
C LEU A 255 10.82 -10.63 -1.97
N ALA A 256 11.32 -10.46 -0.74
CA ALA A 256 12.41 -11.28 -0.20
C ALA A 256 12.04 -12.78 -0.19
N ALA A 257 10.84 -13.12 0.27
CA ALA A 257 10.37 -14.50 0.28
C ALA A 257 10.24 -15.09 -1.12
N VAL A 258 9.76 -14.31 -2.10
CA VAL A 258 9.70 -14.72 -3.52
C VAL A 258 11.10 -14.89 -4.10
N LEU A 259 12.05 -13.99 -3.83
CA LEU A 259 13.42 -14.10 -4.35
C LEU A 259 14.16 -15.30 -3.74
N LEU A 260 13.94 -15.60 -2.46
CA LEU A 260 14.56 -16.73 -1.77
C LEU A 260 13.99 -18.10 -2.21
N THR A 261 12.73 -18.13 -2.64
CA THR A 261 12.03 -19.38 -3.01
C THR A 261 11.90 -19.59 -4.52
N GLY A 262 11.96 -18.52 -5.31
CA GLY A 262 11.84 -18.54 -6.76
C GLY A 262 13.07 -19.12 -7.45
N THR A 263 12.86 -19.81 -8.56
CA THR A 263 13.95 -20.33 -9.42
C THR A 263 13.68 -20.15 -10.90
N GLU A 264 12.69 -19.33 -11.23
CA GLU A 264 12.40 -18.99 -12.62
C GLU A 264 13.52 -18.10 -13.16
N GLY A 265 13.96 -18.34 -14.39
CA GLY A 265 15.03 -17.54 -15.03
C GLY A 265 14.69 -16.05 -15.10
N LEU A 266 13.39 -15.72 -15.15
CA LEU A 266 12.91 -14.33 -15.11
C LEU A 266 13.19 -13.62 -13.78
N LEU A 267 13.30 -14.36 -12.67
CA LEU A 267 13.61 -13.78 -11.35
C LEU A 267 15.11 -13.60 -11.15
N THR A 268 15.96 -14.25 -11.95
CA THR A 268 17.42 -14.22 -11.76
C THR A 268 17.99 -12.80 -11.69
N PRO A 269 17.64 -11.85 -12.57
CA PRO A 269 18.14 -10.47 -12.45
C PRO A 269 17.74 -9.80 -11.13
N LEU A 270 16.51 -10.04 -10.66
CA LEU A 270 16.02 -9.50 -9.39
C LEU A 270 16.66 -10.18 -8.18
N GLN A 271 16.95 -11.48 -8.26
CA GLN A 271 17.72 -12.20 -7.24
C GLN A 271 19.13 -11.66 -7.13
N GLN A 272 19.78 -11.40 -8.27
CA GLN A 272 21.10 -10.78 -8.29
C GLN A 272 21.05 -9.37 -7.69
N LEU A 273 20.03 -8.57 -8.02
CA LEU A 273 19.87 -7.22 -7.48
C LEU A 273 19.60 -7.22 -5.96
N GLY A 274 18.73 -8.12 -5.48
CA GLY A 274 18.27 -8.13 -4.09
C GLY A 274 19.16 -8.92 -3.13
N LEU A 275 19.76 -10.03 -3.58
CA LEU A 275 20.50 -10.96 -2.71
C LEU A 275 22.02 -10.90 -2.93
N THR A 276 22.48 -10.53 -4.13
CA THR A 276 23.91 -10.46 -4.48
C THR A 276 24.26 -9.22 -5.32
N PRO A 277 24.00 -8.00 -4.81
CA PRO A 277 24.02 -6.76 -5.61
C PRO A 277 25.36 -6.46 -6.28
N ASN A 278 26.47 -6.99 -5.75
CA ASN A 278 27.80 -6.85 -6.35
C ASN A 278 27.87 -7.37 -7.80
N ASN A 279 27.04 -8.36 -8.15
CA ASN A 279 26.99 -8.92 -9.50
C ASN A 279 26.26 -8.00 -10.50
N MET A 280 25.55 -6.96 -10.02
CA MET A 280 24.73 -6.06 -10.82
C MET A 280 25.36 -4.67 -11.04
N LEU A 281 26.59 -4.42 -10.58
CA LEU A 281 27.25 -3.09 -10.64
C LEU A 281 27.36 -2.49 -12.05
N ARG A 282 27.34 -3.33 -13.09
CA ARG A 282 27.42 -2.92 -14.50
C ARG A 282 26.25 -3.45 -15.33
N ALA A 283 25.15 -3.81 -14.67
CA ALA A 283 23.94 -4.28 -15.33
C ALA A 283 22.99 -3.12 -15.60
N PHE A 284 22.28 -3.18 -16.72
CA PHE A 284 21.12 -2.32 -16.96
C PHE A 284 19.96 -2.81 -16.09
N ILE A 285 19.36 -1.89 -15.34
CA ILE A 285 18.23 -2.18 -14.44
C ILE A 285 16.92 -1.89 -15.20
N PRO A 286 15.84 -2.67 -15.00
CA PRO A 286 14.54 -2.35 -15.58
C PRO A 286 14.14 -0.90 -15.31
N THR A 287 13.46 -0.27 -16.28
CA THR A 287 13.01 1.13 -16.23
C THR A 287 14.13 2.18 -16.15
N MET A 288 15.39 1.78 -16.34
CA MET A 288 16.47 2.73 -16.59
C MET A 288 16.24 3.42 -17.95
N PRO A 289 16.40 4.75 -18.05
CA PRO A 289 16.35 5.44 -19.34
C PRO A 289 17.38 4.85 -20.30
N GLU A 290 16.98 4.58 -21.54
CA GLU A 290 17.93 4.20 -22.58
C GLU A 290 18.69 5.42 -23.05
N ASP A 291 20.02 5.32 -23.08
CA ASP A 291 20.85 6.35 -23.69
C ASP A 291 20.78 6.26 -25.22
N MET A 292 19.71 6.85 -25.76
CA MET A 292 19.46 6.95 -27.20
C MET A 292 20.54 7.77 -27.91
N LEU A 293 21.34 8.57 -27.19
CA LEU A 293 22.44 9.34 -27.78
C LEU A 293 23.55 8.43 -28.27
N ALA A 294 23.99 7.47 -27.47
CA ALA A 294 25.05 6.54 -27.85
C ALA A 294 24.62 5.66 -29.05
N MET A 295 23.35 5.28 -29.11
CA MET A 295 22.79 4.56 -30.26
C MET A 295 22.70 5.46 -31.50
N ALA A 296 22.20 6.69 -31.35
CA ALA A 296 22.14 7.66 -32.44
C ALA A 296 23.53 7.99 -33.00
N GLN A 297 24.54 8.16 -32.15
CA GLN A 297 25.94 8.32 -32.53
C GLN A 297 26.42 7.16 -33.38
N ARG A 298 26.16 5.91 -32.96
CA ARG A 298 26.55 4.72 -33.71
C ARG A 298 25.83 4.63 -35.06
N VAL A 299 24.52 4.83 -35.10
CA VAL A 299 23.76 4.76 -36.36
C VAL A 299 24.24 5.84 -37.32
N LEU A 300 24.30 7.10 -36.88
CA LEU A 300 24.69 8.24 -37.73
C LEU A 300 26.15 8.18 -38.21
N THR A 301 27.05 7.52 -37.47
CA THR A 301 28.44 7.30 -37.91
C THR A 301 28.61 6.06 -38.78
N GLN A 302 27.78 5.02 -38.62
CA GLN A 302 27.92 3.74 -39.34
C GLN A 302 27.09 3.64 -40.63
N THR A 303 25.92 4.28 -40.73
CA THR A 303 25.04 4.10 -41.92
C THR A 303 25.40 4.96 -43.12
N GLY A 304 26.50 5.72 -43.10
CA GLY A 304 27.09 6.34 -44.29
C GLY A 304 26.22 7.35 -45.05
N GLY A 305 25.00 7.65 -44.57
CA GLY A 305 24.04 8.53 -45.24
C GLY A 305 24.36 10.02 -45.09
N LEU A 306 25.26 10.38 -44.16
CA LEU A 306 25.75 11.73 -43.94
C LEU A 306 27.27 11.63 -43.76
N GLN A 307 28.04 12.21 -44.68
CA GLN A 307 29.50 12.30 -44.59
C GLN A 307 29.92 12.88 -43.23
N ALA A 308 30.83 12.18 -42.55
CA ALA A 308 31.58 12.59 -41.35
C ALA A 308 30.88 13.61 -40.42
N LEU A 309 29.80 13.18 -39.75
CA LEU A 309 29.18 13.99 -38.69
C LEU A 309 30.16 14.17 -37.52
N THR A 310 30.46 15.43 -37.19
CA THR A 310 31.25 15.78 -36.00
C THR A 310 30.33 16.10 -34.84
N TRP A 311 30.56 15.47 -33.69
CA TRP A 311 29.74 15.63 -32.50
C TRP A 311 30.32 16.70 -31.56
N TYR A 312 29.43 17.54 -31.02
CA TYR A 312 29.73 18.63 -30.09
C TYR A 312 28.79 18.58 -28.89
N SER A 313 29.14 19.31 -27.82
CA SER A 313 28.26 19.58 -26.69
C SER A 313 28.05 21.08 -26.55
N CYS A 314 26.81 21.53 -26.41
CA CYS A 314 26.52 22.95 -26.17
C CYS A 314 26.90 23.35 -24.73
N PRO A 315 26.94 24.66 -24.39
CA PRO A 315 27.27 25.13 -23.03
C PRO A 315 26.35 24.60 -21.92
N LYS A 316 25.16 24.09 -22.26
CA LYS A 316 24.22 23.44 -21.33
C LYS A 316 24.38 21.90 -21.27
N GLY A 317 25.38 21.34 -21.96
CA GLY A 317 25.66 19.90 -21.97
C GLY A 317 24.87 19.07 -22.98
N HIS A 318 24.00 19.69 -23.80
CA HIS A 318 23.25 18.93 -24.80
C HIS A 318 24.15 18.53 -25.99
N PRO A 319 24.07 17.28 -26.46
CA PRO A 319 24.80 16.81 -27.63
C PRO A 319 24.24 17.41 -28.93
N CYS A 320 25.12 17.73 -29.88
CA CYS A 320 24.79 18.28 -31.19
C CYS A 320 25.66 17.61 -32.27
N ALA A 321 25.15 17.44 -33.48
CA ALA A 321 25.91 16.89 -34.60
C ALA A 321 25.90 17.86 -35.79
N VAL A 322 27.07 18.07 -36.41
CA VAL A 322 27.26 18.98 -37.55
C VAL A 322 27.89 18.21 -38.71
N GLY A 323 27.30 18.30 -39.91
CA GLY A 323 27.81 17.70 -41.15
C GLY A 323 28.50 18.72 -42.07
N GLU A 324 29.13 18.24 -43.15
CA GLU A 324 29.94 19.07 -44.09
C GLU A 324 29.15 20.07 -44.94
N VAL A 325 27.82 20.06 -44.89
CA VAL A 325 26.98 21.16 -45.36
C VAL A 325 26.30 21.74 -44.14
N SER A 326 26.40 23.05 -43.94
CA SER A 326 26.10 23.88 -42.74
C SER A 326 24.70 23.77 -42.10
N THR A 327 23.99 22.68 -42.33
CA THR A 327 22.81 22.22 -41.62
C THR A 327 23.18 21.65 -40.24
N VAL A 328 22.85 22.40 -39.18
CA VAL A 328 22.94 21.94 -37.79
C VAL A 328 21.70 21.09 -37.47
N LEU A 329 21.89 19.81 -37.17
CA LEU A 329 20.81 18.96 -36.66
C LEU A 329 20.81 19.03 -35.14
N ASN A 330 19.82 19.74 -34.59
CA ASN A 330 19.55 19.70 -33.16
C ASN A 330 18.79 18.41 -32.83
N VAL A 331 19.51 17.41 -32.34
CA VAL A 331 18.90 16.16 -31.88
C VAL A 331 18.40 16.38 -30.45
N LYS A 332 17.11 16.65 -30.31
CA LYS A 332 16.44 16.63 -29.00
C LYS A 332 15.93 15.23 -28.74
N PHE A 333 16.45 14.60 -27.70
CA PHE A 333 15.85 13.39 -27.12
C PHE A 333 14.85 13.86 -26.05
N ASN A 334 13.60 13.42 -26.17
CA ASN A 334 12.56 13.64 -25.14
C ASN A 334 12.70 12.63 -24.02
#